data_AF-B4Q4W9-F1
#
_entry.id   AF-B4Q4W9-F1
#
_cell.length_a   1.000
_cell.length_b   1.000
_cell.length_c   1.000
_cell.angle_alpha   90.00
_cell.angle_beta   90.00
_cell.angle_gamma   90.00
#
_symmetry.space_group_name_H-M   'P 1'
#
loop_
_entity.id
_entity.type
_entity.pdbx_description
1 polymer ?
#
loop_
_entity_poly.entity_id
_entity_poly.type
_entity_poly.pdbx_seq_one_letter_code
_entity_poly.pdbx_strand_id
1 'polypeptide(L)'
;MSFYTNKTDVTSILKTFSGVKRNQANAVAINKVRFSTPKEKGLAESVRVALEERNFHLVKEFTYFLREAELSDDEVVIIIKDAKRIVHNLTPEFVTVVEALLSLNWKKRSSEIIEAYTEFCIELMVTHNRYLPIGVSKLIVHWIPGDMDESDWVHGCPSEHARNELKPIHKVLDRILTAVPMAFRYYYRCHIRQIPLFQKAVPCDGRVSV
;
A
#
# COMPACT_ATOMS: atom_id res chain seq x y z
N MET A 1 57.26 36.87 54.42
CA MET A 1 56.89 35.76 53.52
C MET A 1 55.91 34.87 54.26
N SER A 2 54.68 34.72 53.74
CA SER A 2 53.67 33.85 54.35
C SER A 2 52.84 33.23 53.24
N PHE A 3 53.01 31.92 53.07
CA PHE A 3 52.20 31.07 52.23
C PHE A 3 50.90 30.76 52.98
N TYR A 4 49.76 30.92 52.31
CA TYR A 4 48.47 30.44 52.80
C TYR A 4 48.12 29.12 52.12
N THR A 5 47.77 28.14 52.96
CA THR A 5 47.40 26.78 52.58
C THR A 5 45.92 26.73 52.18
N ASN A 6 45.60 25.95 51.15
CA ASN A 6 44.24 25.73 50.63
C ASN A 6 43.26 25.18 51.68
N LYS A 7 42.04 25.74 51.70
CA LYS A 7 40.83 25.03 52.12
C LYS A 7 39.96 24.79 50.90
N THR A 8 39.62 23.52 50.69
CA THR A 8 38.64 23.02 49.73
C THR A 8 37.25 23.51 50.11
N ASP A 9 36.64 24.36 49.27
CA ASP A 9 35.20 24.65 49.33
C ASP A 9 34.48 23.99 48.16
N VAL A 10 33.71 22.96 48.51
CA VAL A 10 32.73 22.30 47.66
C VAL A 10 31.60 23.28 47.42
N THR A 11 31.51 23.86 46.23
CA THR A 11 30.38 24.70 45.81
C THR A 11 29.48 23.95 44.83
N SER A 12 28.42 23.36 45.39
CA SER A 12 27.06 23.26 44.86
C SER A 12 26.86 23.25 43.32
N ILE A 13 26.40 22.11 42.80
CA ILE A 13 25.94 21.88 41.41
C ILE A 13 24.60 22.59 41.10
N LEU A 14 23.93 23.18 42.10
CA LEU A 14 22.66 23.87 41.88
C LEU A 14 22.90 25.35 41.53
N LYS A 15 23.35 25.59 40.29
CA LYS A 15 23.23 26.92 39.66
C LYS A 15 21.77 27.18 39.33
N THR A 16 21.14 28.10 40.05
CA THR A 16 19.85 28.70 39.69
C THR A 16 20.05 29.54 38.43
N PHE A 17 19.66 29.00 37.28
CA PHE A 17 19.68 29.73 36.01
C PHE A 17 18.60 30.82 36.02
N SER A 18 19.01 32.07 35.83
CA SER A 18 18.11 33.22 35.70
C SER A 18 17.21 33.08 34.47
N GLY A 19 15.94 33.48 34.61
CA GLY A 19 14.87 33.25 33.63
C GLY A 19 15.13 33.78 32.22
N VAL A 20 16.10 34.69 32.05
CA VAL A 20 16.45 35.28 30.75
C VAL A 20 17.14 34.28 29.81
N LYS A 21 17.89 33.30 30.34
CA LYS A 21 18.54 32.26 29.51
C LYS A 21 17.62 31.09 29.14
N ARG A 22 16.51 30.91 29.85
CA ARG A 22 15.48 29.90 29.51
C ARG A 22 14.74 30.24 28.21
N ASN A 23 14.49 31.52 27.96
CA ASN A 23 13.82 31.96 26.73
C ASN A 23 14.70 31.77 25.49
N GLN A 24 16.03 31.86 25.63
CA GLN A 24 16.95 31.63 24.52
C GLN A 24 17.13 30.12 24.23
N ALA A 25 17.11 29.27 25.25
CA ALA A 25 17.10 27.81 25.07
C ALA A 25 15.80 27.29 24.44
N ASN A 26 14.66 27.94 24.74
CA ASN A 26 13.38 27.61 24.11
C ASN A 26 13.31 28.06 22.63
N ALA A 27 14.04 29.12 22.24
CA ALA A 27 14.12 29.56 20.85
C ALA A 27 14.97 28.59 19.99
N VAL A 28 15.98 27.93 20.57
CA VAL A 28 16.78 26.90 19.89
C VAL A 28 16.05 25.54 19.81
N ALA A 29 15.10 25.30 20.71
CA ALA A 29 14.24 24.12 20.69
C ALA A 29 13.07 24.19 19.67
N ILE A 30 13.01 25.24 18.84
CA ILE A 30 12.05 25.35 17.72
C ILE A 30 12.47 24.47 16.53
N ASN A 31 13.73 24.02 16.46
CA ASN A 31 14.16 22.92 15.58
C ASN A 31 13.77 21.55 16.13
N LYS A 32 12.54 21.42 16.64
CA LYS A 32 11.94 20.13 16.92
C LYS A 32 11.60 19.53 15.55
N VAL A 33 12.48 18.69 15.02
CA VAL A 33 12.21 17.86 13.85
C VAL A 33 10.93 17.09 14.15
N ARG A 34 9.78 17.63 13.71
CA ARG A 34 8.49 16.98 13.84
C ARG A 34 8.49 15.89 12.79
N PHE A 35 8.84 14.69 13.23
CA PHE A 35 8.58 13.45 12.50
C PHE A 35 7.07 13.30 12.39
N SER A 36 6.51 13.93 11.37
CA SER A 36 5.13 13.73 10.95
C SER A 36 5.10 12.40 10.21
N THR A 37 4.36 11.45 10.78
CA THR A 37 4.25 10.12 10.20
C THR A 37 3.65 10.22 8.78
N PRO A 38 3.98 9.30 7.86
CA PRO A 38 3.36 9.25 6.53
C PRO A 38 1.83 9.28 6.57
N LYS A 39 1.27 8.74 7.65
CA LYS A 39 -0.16 8.75 7.98
C LYS A 39 -0.73 10.16 8.19
N GLU A 40 -0.02 11.05 8.87
CA GLU A 40 -0.51 12.42 9.15
C GLU A 40 -0.47 13.33 7.93
N LYS A 41 0.50 13.12 7.03
CA LYS A 41 0.60 13.88 5.77
C LYS A 41 -0.41 13.39 4.74
N GLY A 42 -0.61 12.08 4.66
CA GLY A 42 -1.52 11.46 3.70
C GLY A 42 -0.97 11.41 2.28
N LEU A 43 -1.63 10.62 1.44
CA LEU A 43 -1.21 10.37 0.06
C LEU A 43 -1.33 11.62 -0.82
N ALA A 44 -2.45 12.34 -0.70
CA ALA A 44 -2.73 13.51 -1.53
C ALA A 44 -1.68 14.61 -1.36
N GLU A 45 -1.30 14.91 -0.13
CA GLU A 45 -0.26 15.90 0.18
C GLU A 45 1.11 15.43 -0.31
N SER A 46 1.42 14.15 -0.12
CA SER A 46 2.68 13.57 -0.60
C SER A 46 2.84 13.73 -2.12
N VAL A 47 1.76 13.51 -2.88
CA VAL A 47 1.73 13.71 -4.34
C VAL A 47 1.79 15.19 -4.71
N ARG A 48 1.09 16.05 -3.98
CA ARG A 48 1.10 17.51 -4.19
C ARG A 48 2.53 18.08 -4.06
N VAL A 49 3.21 17.78 -2.95
CA VAL A 49 4.60 18.21 -2.70
C VAL A 49 5.54 17.68 -3.77
N ALA A 50 5.36 16.43 -4.21
CA ALA A 50 6.19 15.87 -5.28
C ALA A 50 6.01 16.58 -6.63
N LEU A 51 4.78 17.03 -6.95
CA LEU A 51 4.50 17.76 -8.18
C LEU A 51 5.02 19.21 -8.13
N GLU A 52 4.79 19.91 -7.03
CA GLU A 52 5.14 21.33 -6.88
C GLU A 52 6.64 21.53 -6.61
N GLU A 53 7.20 20.77 -5.67
CA GLU A 53 8.57 20.96 -5.17
C GLU A 53 9.57 20.00 -5.82
N ARG A 54 9.10 19.08 -6.68
CA ARG A 54 9.91 17.99 -7.27
C ARG A 54 10.60 17.11 -6.21
N ASN A 55 10.00 17.06 -5.01
CA ASN A 55 10.50 16.27 -3.89
C ASN A 55 9.66 15.00 -3.68
N PHE A 56 10.19 13.87 -4.14
CA PHE A 56 9.53 12.56 -4.06
C PHE A 56 9.77 11.82 -2.74
N HIS A 57 10.43 12.44 -1.75
CA HIS A 57 10.75 11.79 -0.49
C HIS A 57 9.48 11.30 0.23
N LEU A 58 8.46 12.15 0.33
CA LEU A 58 7.21 11.82 1.02
C LEU A 58 6.46 10.69 0.32
N VAL A 59 6.44 10.67 -1.01
CA VAL A 59 5.82 9.60 -1.80
C VAL A 59 6.53 8.27 -1.55
N LYS A 60 7.86 8.27 -1.49
CA LYS A 60 8.64 7.06 -1.21
C LYS A 60 8.37 6.54 0.21
N GLU A 61 8.35 7.44 1.19
CA GLU A 61 8.04 7.11 2.58
C GLU A 61 6.63 6.53 2.70
N PHE A 62 5.64 7.15 2.04
CA PHE A 62 4.27 6.65 1.99
C PHE A 62 4.15 5.30 1.27
N THR A 63 4.92 5.10 0.19
CA THR A 63 4.97 3.80 -0.52
C THR A 63 5.49 2.70 0.40
N TYR A 64 6.49 3.00 1.22
CA TYR A 64 7.04 2.06 2.19
C TYR A 64 6.00 1.75 3.28
N PHE A 65 5.33 2.79 3.79
CA PHE A 65 4.23 2.64 4.74
C PHE A 65 3.13 1.74 4.18
N LEU A 66 2.68 1.92 2.93
CA LEU A 66 1.66 1.06 2.32
C LEU A 66 2.05 -0.42 2.21
N ARG A 67 3.35 -0.71 2.10
CA ARG A 67 3.85 -2.08 1.92
C ARG A 67 4.05 -2.81 3.24
N GLU A 68 4.53 -2.11 4.26
CA GLU A 68 4.94 -2.70 5.53
C GLU A 68 3.88 -2.55 6.64
N ALA A 69 2.98 -1.58 6.55
CA ALA A 69 2.03 -1.32 7.61
C ALA A 69 0.83 -2.29 7.57
N GLU A 70 0.45 -2.78 8.75
CA GLU A 70 -0.85 -3.43 8.96
C GLU A 70 -1.95 -2.35 9.05
N LEU A 71 -2.60 -2.09 7.93
CA LEU A 71 -3.63 -1.06 7.83
C LEU A 71 -4.98 -1.55 8.35
N SER A 72 -5.63 -0.75 9.20
CA SER A 72 -7.02 -0.99 9.60
C SER A 72 -7.98 -0.78 8.42
N ASP A 73 -9.22 -1.25 8.55
CA ASP A 73 -10.23 -1.08 7.51
C ASP A 73 -10.52 0.42 7.24
N ASP A 74 -10.66 1.22 8.29
CA ASP A 74 -10.88 2.67 8.17
C ASP A 74 -9.73 3.36 7.43
N GLU A 75 -8.48 2.98 7.72
CA GLU A 75 -7.30 3.53 7.06
C GLU A 75 -7.29 3.17 5.58
N VAL A 76 -7.58 1.92 5.23
CA VAL A 76 -7.65 1.48 3.83
C VAL A 76 -8.74 2.22 3.07
N VAL A 77 -9.92 2.41 3.65
CA VAL A 77 -10.99 3.20 3.02
C VAL A 77 -10.53 4.62 2.73
N ILE A 78 -9.92 5.30 3.70
CA ILE A 78 -9.43 6.68 3.54
C ILE A 78 -8.37 6.75 2.45
N ILE A 79 -7.38 5.86 2.50
CA ILE A 79 -6.27 5.82 1.52
C ILE A 79 -6.78 5.60 0.10
N ILE A 80 -7.71 4.66 -0.10
CA ILE A 80 -8.27 4.37 -1.42
C ILE A 80 -9.13 5.53 -1.92
N LYS A 81 -9.96 6.13 -1.07
CA LYS A 81 -10.77 7.31 -1.43
C LYS A 81 -9.88 8.50 -1.79
N ASP A 82 -8.80 8.74 -1.05
CA ASP A 82 -7.83 9.78 -1.38
C ASP A 82 -7.09 9.49 -2.67
N ALA A 83 -6.65 8.24 -2.88
CA ALA A 83 -6.02 7.80 -4.13
C ALA A 83 -6.93 8.05 -5.33
N LYS A 84 -8.23 7.73 -5.21
CA LYS A 84 -9.26 8.00 -6.22
C LYS A 84 -9.35 9.49 -6.55
N ARG A 85 -9.38 10.36 -5.53
CA ARG A 85 -9.49 11.83 -5.73
C ARG A 85 -8.31 12.42 -6.48
N ILE A 86 -7.13 11.83 -6.36
CA ILE A 86 -5.90 12.33 -6.99
C ILE A 86 -5.50 11.53 -8.24
N VAL A 87 -6.37 10.66 -8.78
CA VAL A 87 -6.01 9.77 -9.91
C VAL A 87 -5.38 10.54 -11.06
N HIS A 88 -5.91 11.71 -11.43
CA HIS A 88 -5.35 12.53 -12.53
C HIS A 88 -3.90 12.96 -12.30
N ASN A 89 -3.47 13.07 -11.03
CA ASN A 89 -2.12 13.45 -10.64
C ASN A 89 -1.16 12.26 -10.56
N LEU A 90 -1.64 11.01 -10.65
CA LEU A 90 -0.84 9.77 -10.59
C LEU A 90 -0.14 9.48 -11.93
N THR A 91 0.63 10.45 -12.41
CA THR A 91 1.43 10.37 -13.64
C THR A 91 2.48 9.25 -13.56
N PRO A 92 3.19 8.94 -14.67
CA PRO A 92 4.22 7.91 -14.71
C PRO A 92 5.26 7.91 -13.58
N GLU A 93 5.58 9.09 -13.05
CA GLU A 93 6.56 9.29 -11.97
C GLU A 93 6.12 8.62 -10.65
N PHE A 94 4.82 8.35 -10.50
CA PHE A 94 4.20 7.76 -9.31
C PHE A 94 3.95 6.25 -9.43
N VAL A 95 4.55 5.57 -10.42
CA VAL A 95 4.32 4.14 -10.67
C VAL A 95 4.53 3.27 -9.43
N THR A 96 5.52 3.58 -8.58
CA THR A 96 5.85 2.77 -7.40
C THR A 96 4.76 2.83 -6.32
N VAL A 97 4.14 4.00 -6.14
CA VAL A 97 3.04 4.15 -5.18
C VAL A 97 1.75 3.56 -5.75
N VAL A 98 1.51 3.72 -7.06
CA VAL A 98 0.37 3.09 -7.75
C VAL A 98 0.45 1.57 -7.64
N GLU A 99 1.63 0.98 -7.84
CA GLU A 99 1.85 -0.46 -7.66
C GLU A 99 1.59 -0.92 -6.22
N ALA A 100 1.96 -0.11 -5.22
CA ALA A 100 1.67 -0.40 -3.82
C ALA A 100 0.17 -0.36 -3.53
N LEU A 101 -0.54 0.66 -4.03
CA LEU A 101 -2.00 0.79 -3.91
C LEU A 101 -2.74 -0.39 -4.55
N LEU A 102 -2.33 -0.81 -5.75
CA LEU A 102 -2.89 -1.98 -6.44
C LEU A 102 -2.54 -3.32 -5.78
N SER A 103 -1.60 -3.33 -4.84
CA SER A 103 -1.17 -4.53 -4.11
C SER A 103 -1.77 -4.63 -2.71
N LEU A 104 -2.64 -3.69 -2.31
CA LEU A 104 -3.30 -3.72 -0.99
C LEU A 104 -4.15 -4.99 -0.84
N ASN A 105 -4.20 -5.55 0.37
CA ASN A 105 -5.06 -6.69 0.66
C ASN A 105 -6.51 -6.23 0.86
N TRP A 106 -7.32 -6.24 -0.19
CA TRP A 106 -8.74 -5.84 -0.18
C TRP A 106 -9.71 -7.03 -0.19
N LYS A 107 -9.26 -8.23 -0.61
CA LYS A 107 -10.16 -9.37 -0.91
C LYS A 107 -10.94 -9.90 0.30
N LYS A 108 -10.37 -9.82 1.51
CA LYS A 108 -10.97 -10.32 2.75
C LYS A 108 -11.62 -9.21 3.60
N ARG A 109 -11.68 -7.98 3.07
CA ARG A 109 -12.17 -6.81 3.81
C ARG A 109 -13.65 -6.56 3.56
N SER A 110 -14.21 -5.58 4.25
CA SER A 110 -15.62 -5.19 4.14
C SER A 110 -16.03 -4.86 2.69
N SER A 111 -17.32 -5.00 2.39
CA SER A 111 -17.87 -4.69 1.08
C SER A 111 -17.64 -3.23 0.67
N GLU A 112 -17.59 -2.30 1.62
CA GLU A 112 -17.25 -0.90 1.36
C GLU A 112 -15.85 -0.76 0.77
N ILE A 113 -14.86 -1.46 1.33
CA ILE A 113 -13.48 -1.41 0.84
C ILE A 113 -13.37 -2.02 -0.55
N ILE A 114 -14.03 -3.15 -0.77
CA ILE A 114 -14.06 -3.81 -2.08
C ILE A 114 -14.65 -2.87 -3.14
N GLU A 115 -15.74 -2.17 -2.82
CA GLU A 115 -16.37 -1.21 -3.72
C GLU A 115 -15.44 -0.02 -4.00
N ALA A 116 -14.90 0.62 -2.95
CA ALA A 116 -14.00 1.76 -3.09
C ALA A 116 -12.75 1.39 -3.91
N TYR A 117 -12.19 0.19 -3.67
CA TYR A 117 -11.05 -0.33 -4.43
C TYR A 117 -11.40 -0.55 -5.91
N THR A 118 -12.58 -1.09 -6.18
CA THR A 118 -13.07 -1.32 -7.54
C THR A 118 -13.21 -0.02 -8.30
N GLU A 119 -13.85 0.98 -7.69
CA GLU A 119 -14.01 2.31 -8.28
C GLU A 119 -12.66 2.98 -8.55
N PHE A 120 -11.73 2.89 -7.60
CA PHE A 120 -10.36 3.40 -7.78
C PHE A 120 -9.66 2.72 -8.96
N CYS A 121 -9.72 1.40 -9.07
CA CYS A 121 -9.09 0.66 -10.17
C CYS A 121 -9.66 1.07 -11.54
N ILE A 122 -10.99 1.19 -11.63
CA ILE A 122 -11.65 1.62 -12.87
C ILE A 122 -11.19 3.02 -13.24
N GLU A 123 -11.29 3.98 -12.33
CA GLU A 123 -10.92 5.39 -12.59
C GLU A 123 -9.44 5.52 -12.99
N LEU A 124 -8.56 4.79 -12.28
CA LEU A 124 -7.13 4.75 -12.57
C LEU A 124 -6.86 4.21 -13.98
N MET A 125 -7.48 3.09 -14.35
CA MET A 125 -7.24 2.44 -15.63
C MET A 125 -7.87 3.19 -16.81
N VAL A 126 -9.01 3.85 -16.61
CA VAL A 126 -9.63 4.75 -17.59
C VAL A 126 -8.75 5.98 -17.81
N THR A 127 -8.33 6.63 -16.73
CA THR A 127 -7.52 7.85 -16.81
C THR A 127 -6.12 7.57 -17.35
N HIS A 128 -5.49 6.48 -16.90
CA HIS A 128 -4.11 6.14 -17.16
C HIS A 128 -3.97 4.72 -17.70
N ASN A 129 -4.29 4.55 -19.00
CA ASN A 129 -4.19 3.28 -19.72
C ASN A 129 -2.84 2.54 -19.55
N ARG A 130 -1.76 3.25 -19.23
CA ARG A 130 -0.45 2.67 -18.91
C ARG A 130 -0.46 1.70 -17.73
N TYR A 131 -1.40 1.84 -16.80
CA TYR A 131 -1.50 0.98 -15.62
C TYR A 131 -2.34 -0.28 -15.87
N LEU A 132 -3.02 -0.39 -17.03
CA LEU A 132 -3.77 -1.58 -17.42
C LEU A 132 -2.96 -2.88 -17.30
N PRO A 133 -1.73 -3.00 -17.84
CA PRO A 133 -0.98 -4.25 -17.74
C PRO A 133 -0.68 -4.62 -16.30
N ILE A 134 -0.30 -3.65 -15.46
CA ILE A 134 0.10 -3.86 -14.07
C ILE A 134 -1.12 -4.22 -13.22
N GLY A 135 -2.18 -3.42 -13.30
CA GLY A 135 -3.37 -3.63 -12.48
C GLY A 135 -4.13 -4.90 -12.83
N VAL A 136 -4.29 -5.22 -14.13
CA VAL A 136 -4.91 -6.49 -14.54
C VAL A 136 -4.07 -7.68 -14.09
N SER A 137 -2.74 -7.61 -14.20
CA SER A 137 -1.86 -8.68 -13.70
C SER A 137 -2.04 -8.90 -12.19
N LYS A 138 -2.10 -7.83 -11.39
CA LYS A 138 -2.28 -7.90 -9.94
C LYS A 138 -3.63 -8.51 -9.55
N LEU A 139 -4.71 -8.13 -10.21
CA LEU A 139 -6.04 -8.72 -9.98
C LEU A 139 -6.07 -10.21 -10.31
N ILE A 140 -5.42 -10.61 -11.40
CA ILE A 140 -5.37 -12.01 -11.82
C ILE A 140 -4.52 -12.86 -10.87
N VAL A 141 -3.46 -12.32 -10.27
CA VAL A 141 -2.71 -13.03 -9.22
C VAL A 141 -3.61 -13.36 -8.03
N HIS A 142 -4.55 -12.50 -7.66
CA HIS A 142 -5.52 -12.82 -6.61
C HIS A 142 -6.56 -13.86 -7.03
N TRP A 143 -6.83 -14.00 -8.33
CA TRP A 143 -7.72 -15.02 -8.87
C TRP A 143 -7.09 -16.42 -8.78
N ILE A 144 -5.77 -16.54 -8.85
CA ILE A 144 -5.08 -17.79 -8.54
C ILE A 144 -5.04 -17.96 -7.03
N PRO A 145 -5.66 -19.02 -6.47
CA PRO A 145 -5.44 -19.34 -5.08
C PRO A 145 -3.98 -19.76 -4.90
N GLY A 146 -3.23 -19.05 -4.05
CA GLY A 146 -1.78 -19.19 -3.92
C GLY A 146 -1.33 -20.58 -3.47
N ASP A 147 -2.12 -21.24 -2.63
CA ASP A 147 -1.94 -22.61 -2.14
C ASP A 147 -3.32 -23.05 -1.60
N MET A 148 -4.18 -23.64 -2.41
CA MET A 148 -5.39 -24.27 -1.88
C MET A 148 -5.11 -25.76 -1.74
N ASP A 149 -5.38 -26.29 -0.55
CA ASP A 149 -5.36 -27.73 -0.31
C ASP A 149 -6.22 -28.42 -1.38
N GLU A 150 -5.78 -29.57 -1.89
CA GLU A 150 -6.53 -30.38 -2.87
C GLU A 150 -7.99 -30.62 -2.43
N SER A 151 -8.28 -30.53 -1.13
CA SER A 151 -9.61 -30.59 -0.52
C SER A 151 -10.58 -29.51 -1.00
N ASP A 152 -10.09 -28.35 -1.45
CA ASP A 152 -10.95 -27.27 -1.95
C ASP A 152 -11.34 -27.44 -3.42
N TRP A 153 -10.80 -28.44 -4.11
CA TRP A 153 -11.06 -28.71 -5.53
C TRP A 153 -11.59 -30.13 -5.73
N VAL A 154 -12.76 -30.40 -5.15
CA VAL A 154 -13.42 -31.71 -5.25
C VAL A 154 -13.86 -31.95 -6.69
N HIS A 155 -13.27 -32.96 -7.34
CA HIS A 155 -13.51 -33.33 -8.75
C HIS A 155 -13.25 -32.19 -9.76
N GLY A 156 -12.27 -31.32 -9.48
CA GLY A 156 -11.95 -30.18 -10.36
C GLY A 156 -12.96 -29.03 -10.28
N CYS A 157 -13.95 -29.12 -9.37
CA CYS A 157 -14.85 -28.03 -9.05
C CYS A 157 -14.41 -27.36 -7.73
N PRO A 158 -14.36 -26.02 -7.67
CA PRO A 158 -14.07 -25.33 -6.42
C PRO A 158 -15.16 -25.60 -5.39
N SER A 159 -14.75 -25.79 -4.14
CA SER A 159 -15.62 -25.89 -2.96
C SER A 159 -16.50 -24.64 -2.83
N GLU A 160 -17.58 -24.72 -2.05
CA GLU A 160 -18.42 -23.54 -1.80
C GLU A 160 -17.62 -22.41 -1.12
N HIS A 161 -16.68 -22.79 -0.25
CA HIS A 161 -15.75 -21.86 0.39
C HIS A 161 -14.87 -21.15 -0.65
N ALA A 162 -14.18 -21.91 -1.52
CA ALA A 162 -13.37 -21.36 -2.60
C ALA A 162 -14.19 -20.45 -3.55
N ARG A 163 -15.43 -20.84 -3.87
CA ARG A 163 -16.33 -20.00 -4.68
C ARG A 163 -16.64 -18.67 -4.02
N ASN A 164 -16.90 -18.68 -2.71
CA ASN A 164 -17.20 -17.46 -1.96
C ASN A 164 -15.97 -16.54 -1.86
N GLU A 165 -14.76 -17.08 -1.72
CA GLU A 165 -13.52 -16.29 -1.73
C GLU A 165 -13.22 -15.67 -3.11
N LEU A 166 -13.51 -16.38 -4.20
CA LEU A 166 -13.23 -15.90 -5.56
C LEU A 166 -14.29 -14.93 -6.09
N LYS A 167 -15.52 -14.99 -5.56
CA LYS A 167 -16.65 -14.18 -6.02
C LYS A 167 -16.39 -12.66 -6.03
N PRO A 168 -15.79 -12.05 -4.99
CA PRO A 168 -15.42 -10.64 -5.03
C PRO A 168 -14.46 -10.32 -6.19
N ILE A 169 -13.44 -11.16 -6.39
CA ILE A 169 -12.42 -10.96 -7.44
C ILE A 169 -13.05 -11.00 -8.83
N HIS A 170 -13.91 -11.98 -9.09
CA HIS A 170 -14.65 -12.06 -10.35
C HIS A 170 -15.53 -10.83 -10.58
N LYS A 171 -16.23 -10.33 -9.55
CA LYS A 171 -17.04 -9.11 -9.67
C LYS A 171 -16.20 -7.87 -9.99
N VAL A 172 -15.04 -7.70 -9.35
CA VAL A 172 -14.13 -6.58 -9.63
C VAL A 172 -13.60 -6.66 -11.06
N LEU A 173 -13.13 -7.83 -11.49
CA LEU A 173 -12.64 -8.04 -12.85
C LEU A 173 -13.72 -7.79 -13.89
N ASP A 174 -14.93 -8.31 -13.70
CA ASP A 174 -16.06 -8.13 -14.61
C ASP A 174 -16.43 -6.66 -14.79
N ARG A 175 -16.49 -5.90 -13.69
CA ARG A 175 -16.73 -4.45 -13.74
C ARG A 175 -15.61 -3.69 -14.46
N ILE A 176 -14.35 -4.04 -14.22
CA ILE A 176 -13.22 -3.42 -14.91
C ILE A 176 -13.23 -3.74 -16.40
N LEU A 177 -13.49 -4.99 -16.80
CA LEU A 177 -13.55 -5.39 -18.20
C LEU A 177 -14.73 -4.75 -18.94
N THR A 178 -15.84 -4.53 -18.25
CA THR A 178 -17.01 -3.82 -18.78
C THR A 178 -16.74 -2.32 -18.94
N ALA A 179 -16.12 -1.69 -17.95
CA ALA A 179 -15.82 -0.24 -17.98
C ALA A 179 -14.65 0.10 -18.91
N VAL A 180 -13.65 -0.79 -19.03
CA VAL A 180 -12.44 -0.58 -19.83
C VAL A 180 -12.25 -1.76 -20.79
N PRO A 181 -12.92 -1.76 -21.96
CA PRO A 181 -12.85 -2.87 -22.91
C PRO A 181 -11.41 -3.22 -23.35
N MET A 182 -10.52 -2.22 -23.38
CA MET A 182 -9.10 -2.40 -23.71
C MET A 182 -8.36 -3.29 -22.70
N ALA A 183 -8.86 -3.43 -21.46
CA ALA A 183 -8.32 -4.31 -20.44
C ALA A 183 -8.40 -5.79 -20.86
N PHE A 184 -9.34 -6.16 -21.73
CA PHE A 184 -9.54 -7.55 -22.17
C PHE A 184 -8.30 -8.17 -22.80
N ARG A 185 -7.55 -7.39 -23.60
CA ARG A 185 -6.29 -7.85 -24.21
C ARG A 185 -5.25 -8.22 -23.16
N TYR A 186 -5.16 -7.44 -22.07
CA TYR A 186 -4.23 -7.71 -20.98
C TYR A 186 -4.70 -8.88 -20.13
N TYR A 187 -6.01 -8.97 -19.87
CA TYR A 187 -6.61 -10.07 -19.16
C TYR A 187 -6.33 -11.40 -19.85
N TYR A 188 -6.64 -11.51 -21.14
CA TYR A 188 -6.41 -12.71 -21.92
C TYR A 188 -4.93 -13.14 -21.92
N ARG A 189 -4.02 -12.19 -22.10
CA ARG A 189 -2.56 -12.45 -22.06
C ARG A 189 -2.09 -12.96 -20.70
N CYS A 190 -2.58 -12.39 -19.61
CA CYS A 190 -2.21 -12.80 -18.26
C CYS A 190 -2.81 -14.17 -17.93
N HIS A 191 -4.07 -14.41 -18.30
CA HIS A 191 -4.74 -15.69 -18.10
C HIS A 191 -4.02 -16.84 -18.82
N ILE A 192 -3.70 -16.69 -20.11
CA ILE A 192 -2.98 -17.71 -20.88
C ILE A 192 -1.65 -18.09 -20.21
N ARG A 193 -0.91 -17.10 -19.70
CA ARG A 193 0.39 -17.35 -19.05
C ARG A 193 0.27 -18.19 -17.78
N GLN A 194 -0.91 -18.19 -17.15
CA GLN A 194 -1.14 -18.89 -15.89
C GLN A 194 -1.74 -20.29 -16.07
N ILE A 195 -2.38 -20.59 -17.21
CA ILE A 195 -2.92 -21.93 -17.50
C ILE A 195 -1.87 -23.05 -17.40
N PRO A 196 -0.63 -22.90 -17.93
CA PRO A 196 0.41 -23.93 -17.78
C PRO A 196 0.91 -24.12 -16.34
N LEU A 197 0.72 -23.13 -15.46
CA LEU A 197 1.11 -23.22 -14.05
C LEU A 197 0.09 -24.03 -13.25
N PHE A 198 -1.20 -23.88 -13.54
CA PHE A 198 -2.26 -24.71 -12.96
C PHE A 198 -2.14 -26.18 -13.33
N GLN A 199 -1.78 -26.50 -14.58
CA GLN A 199 -1.59 -27.91 -15.00
C GLN A 199 -0.40 -28.59 -14.34
N LYS A 200 0.59 -27.84 -13.85
CA LYS A 200 1.74 -28.40 -13.12
C LYS A 200 1.48 -28.56 -11.62
N ALA A 201 0.56 -27.77 -11.06
CA ALA A 201 0.20 -27.82 -9.65
C ALA A 201 -0.76 -28.97 -9.31
N VAL A 202 -1.51 -29.48 -10.29
CA VAL A 202 -2.33 -30.69 -10.15
C VAL A 202 -1.58 -31.83 -10.85
N PRO A 203 -0.93 -32.75 -10.13
CA PRO A 203 -0.46 -33.97 -10.76
C PRO A 203 -1.71 -34.72 -11.21
N CYS A 204 -1.97 -34.74 -12.51
CA CYS A 204 -2.88 -35.71 -13.08
C CYS A 204 -2.26 -37.09 -12.79
N ASP A 205 -2.74 -37.78 -11.76
CA ASP A 205 -2.47 -39.19 -11.56
C ASP A 205 -3.07 -39.95 -12.75
N GLY A 206 -2.24 -40.12 -13.77
CA GLY A 206 -2.50 -40.97 -14.90
C GLY A 206 -2.43 -42.42 -14.44
N ARG A 207 -3.52 -42.92 -13.85
CA ARG A 207 -3.85 -44.35 -13.85
C ARG A 207 -5.35 -44.55 -14.06
N VAL A 208 -5.75 -44.42 -15.32
CA VAL A 208 -6.72 -45.38 -15.86
C VAL A 208 -5.90 -46.60 -16.24
N SER A 209 -6.08 -47.70 -15.51
CA SER A 209 -5.60 -49.02 -15.92
C SER A 209 -6.62 -50.06 -15.48
N VAL A 210 -7.45 -50.41 -16.47
CA VAL A 210 -8.27 -51.62 -16.68
C VAL A 210 -9.34 -51.95 -15.65
#